data_AF-A0A1V9EET3-F1
#
_entry.id   AF-A0A1V9EET3-F1
#
_cell.length_a   1.000
_cell.length_b   1.000
_cell.length_c   1.000
_cell.angle_alpha   90.00
_cell.angle_beta   90.00
_cell.angle_gamma   90.00
#
_symmetry.space_group_name_H-M   'P 1'
#
loop_
_entity.id
_entity.type
_entity.pdbx_description
1 polymer ?
#
loop_
_entity_poly.entity_id
_entity_poly.type
_entity_poly.pdbx_seq_one_letter_code
_entity_poly.pdbx_strand_id
1 'polypeptide(L)'
;MRYVEFTSEELWKQFLPGDHLAFDAIVKRHYNLLYQYGCKFTRDAALVKDCIQDLFLYLWYKRNTINETASVEHYLMKSLRRRLARALTKAGSTDGLSFLEVKDTNATPDEQIIQQEQKAVLAERIKKCILQLSRRQQEIIYLRFYLNASAADIADIMQLNRQSVYNLLNDALNKLRQHTGIYFNPTQAISIILLLVICHL
;
A
#
# COMPACT_ATOMS: atom_id res chain seq x y z
N MET A 1 10.50 20.94 -17.44
CA MET A 1 10.63 19.52 -17.02
C MET A 1 9.41 18.78 -17.59
N ARG A 2 9.56 18.07 -18.72
CA ARG A 2 8.49 17.72 -19.70
C ARG A 2 7.30 16.92 -19.16
N TYR A 3 7.42 16.28 -18.00
CA TYR A 3 6.48 15.28 -17.51
C TYR A 3 5.96 15.52 -16.08
N VAL A 4 6.20 16.70 -15.50
CA VAL A 4 5.83 16.99 -14.10
C VAL A 4 4.31 16.99 -13.88
N GLU A 5 3.54 17.43 -14.87
CA GLU A 5 2.08 17.56 -14.78
C GLU A 5 1.31 16.32 -15.25
N PHE A 6 1.99 15.33 -15.84
CA PHE A 6 1.34 14.16 -16.39
C PHE A 6 0.86 13.23 -15.28
N THR A 7 -0.34 12.69 -15.41
CA THR A 7 -0.88 11.59 -14.61
C THR A 7 -0.07 10.31 -14.82
N SER A 8 -0.21 9.32 -13.94
CA SER A 8 0.52 8.06 -14.08
C SER A 8 0.14 7.33 -15.36
N GLU A 9 -1.14 7.39 -15.74
CA GLU A 9 -1.73 6.79 -16.91
C GLU A 9 -1.22 7.45 -18.21
N GLU A 10 -1.07 8.77 -18.21
CA GLU A 10 -0.46 9.49 -19.33
C GLU A 10 1.02 9.16 -19.48
N LEU A 11 1.77 9.08 -18.37
CA LEU A 11 3.15 8.62 -18.40
C LEU A 11 3.26 7.18 -18.93
N TRP A 12 2.32 6.31 -18.57
CA TRP A 12 2.29 4.93 -19.06
C TRP A 12 2.15 4.89 -20.57
N LYS A 13 1.23 5.68 -21.13
CA LYS A 13 1.02 5.79 -22.58
C LYS A 13 2.27 6.27 -23.32
N GLN A 14 3.04 7.18 -22.72
CA GLN A 14 4.31 7.64 -23.30
C GLN A 14 5.44 6.61 -23.12
N PHE A 15 5.42 5.85 -22.03
CA PHE A 15 6.40 4.79 -21.75
C PHE A 15 6.30 3.62 -22.74
N LEU A 16 5.10 3.16 -23.08
CA LEU A 16 4.88 1.98 -23.93
C LEU A 16 5.63 2.05 -25.29
N PRO A 17 5.62 3.17 -26.05
CA PRO A 17 6.41 3.28 -27.29
C PRO A 17 7.93 3.41 -27.07
N GLY A 18 8.41 3.46 -25.82
CA GLY A 18 9.83 3.48 -25.47
C GLY A 18 10.37 4.83 -24.99
N ASP A 19 9.52 5.77 -24.56
CA ASP A 19 10.02 7.01 -23.95
C ASP A 19 10.65 6.73 -22.58
N HIS A 20 11.98 6.81 -22.56
CA HIS A 20 12.80 6.64 -21.36
C HIS A 20 12.50 7.67 -20.27
N LEU A 21 12.18 8.92 -20.63
CA LEU A 21 11.90 9.97 -19.65
C LEU A 21 10.54 9.75 -18.98
N ALA A 22 9.56 9.21 -19.72
CA ALA A 22 8.28 8.82 -19.15
C ALA A 22 8.44 7.63 -18.20
N PHE A 23 9.27 6.65 -18.56
CA PHE A 23 9.62 5.53 -17.70
C PHE A 23 10.31 5.99 -16.41
N ASP A 24 11.32 6.87 -16.51
CA ASP A 24 12.00 7.43 -15.34
C ASP A 24 11.04 8.17 -14.41
N ALA A 25 10.07 8.89 -14.97
CA ALA A 25 9.04 9.57 -14.19
C ALA A 25 8.12 8.57 -13.46
N ILE A 26 7.73 7.47 -14.09
CA ILE A 26 6.96 6.39 -13.44
C ILE A 26 7.77 5.77 -12.30
N VAL A 27 9.05 5.43 -12.55
CA VAL A 27 9.92 4.84 -11.53
C VAL A 27 10.02 5.77 -10.33
N LYS A 28 10.40 7.04 -10.54
CA LYS A 28 10.55 8.02 -9.46
C LYS A 28 9.26 8.24 -8.68
N ARG A 29 8.12 8.30 -9.36
CA ARG A 29 6.81 8.52 -8.72
C ARG A 29 6.38 7.36 -7.84
N HIS A 30 6.61 6.12 -8.28
CA HIS A 30 6.04 4.94 -7.64
C HIS A 30 7.02 4.17 -6.74
N TYR A 31 8.32 4.45 -6.82
CA TYR A 31 9.34 3.70 -6.08
C TYR A 31 9.13 3.72 -4.56
N ASN A 32 8.93 4.90 -3.97
CA ASN A 32 8.78 5.03 -2.52
C ASN A 32 7.52 4.31 -2.02
N LEU A 33 6.42 4.43 -2.76
CA LEU A 33 5.15 3.76 -2.44
C LEU A 33 5.31 2.24 -2.46
N LEU A 34 5.92 1.71 -3.52
CA LEU A 34 6.23 0.30 -3.68
C LEU A 34 7.17 -0.21 -2.59
N TYR A 35 8.19 0.57 -2.24
CA TYR A 35 9.14 0.22 -1.19
C TYR A 35 8.47 0.15 0.18
N GLN A 36 7.67 1.14 0.53
CA GLN A 36 6.92 1.16 1.79
C GLN A 36 5.96 -0.02 1.87
N TYR A 37 5.19 -0.28 0.81
CA TYR A 37 4.29 -1.44 0.74
C TYR A 37 5.06 -2.76 0.84
N GLY A 38 6.19 -2.92 0.14
CA GLY A 38 7.00 -4.13 0.17
C GLY A 38 7.62 -4.41 1.54
N CYS A 39 8.09 -3.37 2.24
CA CYS A 39 8.62 -3.48 3.60
C CYS A 39 7.54 -3.90 4.62
N LYS A 40 6.25 -3.82 4.26
CA LYS A 40 5.18 -4.43 5.06
C LYS A 40 5.13 -5.93 4.95
N PHE A 41 5.91 -6.61 4.12
CA PHE A 41 5.88 -8.08 4.01
C PHE A 41 7.17 -8.75 4.48
N THR A 42 8.28 -8.01 4.50
CA THR A 42 9.57 -8.51 4.94
C THR A 42 10.42 -7.40 5.55
N ARG A 43 11.27 -7.76 6.52
CA ARG A 43 12.29 -6.85 7.08
C ARG A 43 13.53 -6.77 6.21
N ASP A 44 13.67 -7.69 5.24
CA ASP A 44 14.75 -7.67 4.28
C ASP A 44 14.51 -6.57 3.23
N ALA A 45 15.00 -5.38 3.54
CA ALA A 45 14.91 -4.22 2.65
C ALA A 45 15.65 -4.44 1.33
N ALA A 46 16.69 -5.28 1.30
CA ALA A 46 17.41 -5.60 0.05
C ALA A 46 16.51 -6.41 -0.88
N LEU A 47 15.86 -7.47 -0.35
CA LEU A 47 14.91 -8.28 -1.12
C LEU A 47 13.76 -7.44 -1.69
N VAL A 48 13.25 -6.45 -0.94
CA VAL A 48 12.22 -5.52 -1.44
C VAL A 48 12.75 -4.67 -2.59
N LYS A 49 13.94 -4.08 -2.45
CA LYS A 49 14.57 -3.26 -3.50
C LYS A 49 14.83 -4.08 -4.75
N ASP A 50 15.33 -5.31 -4.61
CA ASP A 50 15.57 -6.23 -5.73
C ASP A 50 14.27 -6.57 -6.45
N CYS A 51 13.19 -6.88 -5.71
CA CYS A 51 11.88 -7.13 -6.31
C CYS A 51 11.32 -5.92 -7.08
N ILE A 52 11.57 -4.70 -6.60
CA ILE A 52 11.15 -3.46 -7.27
C ILE A 52 12.01 -3.22 -8.53
N GLN A 53 13.32 -3.41 -8.44
CA GLN A 53 14.22 -3.31 -9.60
C GLN A 53 13.83 -4.31 -10.68
N ASP A 54 13.64 -5.57 -10.33
CA ASP A 54 13.21 -6.62 -11.25
C ASP A 54 11.83 -6.33 -11.86
N LEU A 55 10.93 -5.68 -11.10
CA LEU A 55 9.64 -5.23 -11.61
C LEU A 55 9.82 -4.19 -12.71
N PHE A 56 10.59 -3.13 -12.45
CA PHE A 56 10.78 -2.06 -13.43
C PHE A 56 11.62 -2.51 -14.64
N LEU A 57 12.63 -3.36 -14.44
CA LEU A 57 13.36 -4.00 -15.54
C LEU A 57 12.43 -4.83 -16.42
N TYR A 58 11.58 -5.65 -15.80
CA TYR A 58 10.59 -6.44 -16.53
C TYR A 58 9.63 -5.55 -17.33
N LEU A 59 9.13 -4.46 -16.74
CA LEU A 59 8.29 -3.49 -17.46
C LEU A 59 9.03 -2.96 -18.69
N TRP A 60 10.26 -2.50 -18.52
CA TRP A 60 11.06 -1.97 -19.62
C TRP A 60 11.23 -2.99 -20.75
N TYR A 61 11.60 -4.23 -20.43
CA TYR A 61 11.79 -5.30 -21.42
C TYR A 61 10.49 -5.75 -22.09
N LYS A 62 9.37 -5.72 -21.36
CA LYS A 62 8.07 -6.21 -21.83
C LYS A 62 7.13 -5.11 -22.31
N ARG A 63 7.56 -3.86 -22.38
CA ARG A 63 6.73 -2.70 -22.77
C ARG A 63 5.93 -2.92 -24.06
N ASN A 64 6.48 -3.59 -25.06
CA ASN A 64 5.81 -3.88 -26.34
C ASN A 64 4.66 -4.91 -26.22
N THR A 65 4.59 -5.65 -25.11
CA THR A 65 3.61 -6.71 -24.84
C THR A 65 2.65 -6.36 -23.71
N ILE A 66 2.92 -5.26 -23.00
CA ILE A 66 2.12 -4.81 -21.89
C ILE A 66 1.04 -3.90 -22.46
N ASN A 67 -0.22 -4.25 -22.19
CA ASN A 67 -1.35 -3.43 -22.60
C ASN A 67 -1.46 -2.17 -21.73
N GLU A 68 -2.22 -1.20 -22.22
CA GLU A 68 -2.70 -0.11 -21.39
C GLU A 68 -3.39 -0.67 -20.14
N THR A 69 -3.22 0.02 -19.02
CA THR A 69 -3.85 -0.32 -17.75
C THR A 69 -4.72 0.83 -17.28
N ALA A 70 -5.86 0.50 -16.68
CA ALA A 70 -6.77 1.49 -16.10
C ALA A 70 -6.18 2.18 -14.86
N SER A 71 -5.22 1.53 -14.18
CA SER A 71 -4.51 2.09 -13.04
C SER A 71 -3.09 1.55 -12.99
N VAL A 72 -2.12 2.43 -13.20
CA VAL A 72 -0.69 2.08 -13.14
C VAL A 72 -0.33 1.60 -11.73
N GLU A 73 -0.82 2.30 -10.72
CA GLU A 73 -0.58 1.95 -9.32
C GLU A 73 -1.08 0.54 -8.99
N HIS A 74 -2.31 0.20 -9.38
CA HIS A 74 -2.86 -1.15 -9.21
C HIS A 74 -1.96 -2.21 -9.85
N TYR A 75 -1.54 -1.99 -11.10
CA TYR A 75 -0.68 -2.92 -11.83
C TYR A 75 0.65 -3.14 -11.08
N LEU A 76 1.28 -2.05 -10.65
CA LEU A 76 2.57 -2.08 -9.95
C LEU A 76 2.46 -2.80 -8.60
N MET A 77 1.44 -2.50 -7.80
CA MET A 77 1.21 -3.13 -6.50
C MET A 77 0.96 -4.63 -6.64
N LYS A 78 0.08 -5.03 -7.57
CA LYS A 78 -0.21 -6.44 -7.88
C LYS A 78 1.06 -7.17 -8.32
N SER A 79 1.86 -6.54 -9.17
CA SER A 79 3.11 -7.12 -9.68
C SER A 79 4.15 -7.28 -8.59
N LEU A 80 4.32 -6.28 -7.73
CA LEU A 80 5.26 -6.33 -6.60
C LEU A 80 4.86 -7.41 -5.59
N ARG A 81 3.59 -7.42 -5.17
CA ARG A 81 3.08 -8.42 -4.21
C ARG A 81 3.33 -9.85 -4.70
N ARG A 82 3.09 -10.12 -5.99
CA ARG A 82 3.36 -11.43 -6.61
C ARG A 82 4.85 -11.79 -6.62
N ARG A 83 5.73 -10.82 -6.83
CA ARG A 83 7.20 -11.02 -6.81
C ARG A 83 7.69 -11.29 -5.40
N LEU A 84 7.25 -10.49 -4.42
CA LEU A 84 7.54 -10.71 -3.01
C LEU A 84 7.06 -12.08 -2.53
N ALA A 85 5.86 -12.50 -2.95
CA ALA A 85 5.33 -13.82 -2.58
C ALA A 85 6.25 -14.94 -3.05
N ARG A 86 6.69 -14.88 -4.32
CA ARG A 86 7.62 -15.84 -4.88
C ARG A 86 9.00 -15.80 -4.20
N ALA A 87 9.53 -14.60 -3.95
CA ALA A 87 10.83 -14.42 -3.33
C ALA A 87 10.84 -14.97 -1.89
N LEU A 88 9.81 -14.69 -1.10
CA LEU A 88 9.69 -15.12 0.29
C LEU A 88 9.44 -16.63 0.41
N THR A 89 8.64 -17.22 -0.48
CA THR A 89 8.51 -18.69 -0.55
C THR A 89 9.85 -19.35 -0.87
N LYS A 90 10.63 -18.80 -1.80
CA LYS A 90 11.95 -19.33 -2.17
C LYS A 90 12.99 -19.19 -1.05
N ALA A 91 12.88 -18.15 -0.22
CA ALA A 91 13.74 -17.90 0.94
C ALA A 91 13.41 -18.79 2.16
N GLY A 92 12.48 -19.75 2.03
CA GLY A 92 12.16 -20.71 3.10
C GLY A 92 11.06 -20.26 4.07
N SER A 93 10.31 -19.20 3.75
CA SER A 93 9.17 -18.77 4.58
C SER A 93 7.98 -19.73 4.37
N THR A 94 7.69 -20.57 5.36
CA THR A 94 6.61 -21.58 5.32
C THR A 94 5.20 -21.00 5.49
N ASP A 95 5.08 -19.78 6.03
CA ASP A 95 3.79 -19.11 6.33
C ASP A 95 3.21 -18.29 5.16
N GLY A 96 3.87 -18.29 4.00
CA GLY A 96 3.44 -17.48 2.85
C GLY A 96 3.64 -15.97 3.05
N LEU A 97 3.00 -15.15 2.21
CA LEU A 97 3.13 -13.69 2.25
C LEU A 97 2.31 -13.12 3.42
N SER A 98 3.00 -12.73 4.50
CA SER A 98 2.38 -12.23 5.72
C SER A 98 2.71 -10.75 5.91
N PHE A 99 1.68 -9.91 6.08
CA PHE A 99 1.88 -8.49 6.37
C PHE A 99 2.51 -8.35 7.76
N LEU A 100 3.73 -7.86 7.85
CA LEU A 100 4.47 -7.61 9.07
C LEU A 100 3.84 -6.52 9.93
N GLU A 101 4.10 -6.63 11.22
CA GLU A 101 3.78 -5.62 12.21
C GLU A 101 4.51 -4.33 11.90
N VAL A 102 3.76 -3.23 11.82
CA VAL A 102 4.32 -1.89 11.72
C VAL A 102 4.96 -1.53 13.05
N LYS A 103 6.25 -1.82 13.20
CA LYS A 103 7.11 -1.15 14.18
C LYS A 103 7.79 0.00 13.46
N ASP A 104 7.38 1.23 13.77
CA ASP A 104 8.09 2.43 13.32
C ASP A 104 9.52 2.39 13.84
N THR A 105 10.50 2.39 12.94
CA THR A 105 11.89 2.70 13.28
C THR A 105 12.32 4.09 12.82
N ASN A 106 11.47 4.84 12.11
CA ASN A 106 11.83 6.16 11.58
C ASN A 106 10.67 7.16 11.78
N ALA A 107 10.50 7.67 13.00
CA ALA A 107 9.78 8.92 13.21
C ALA A 107 10.82 10.01 13.48
N THR A 108 11.00 10.93 12.53
CA THR A 108 11.68 12.20 12.80
C THR A 108 10.74 13.08 13.62
N PRO A 109 11.17 13.61 14.78
CA PRO A 109 10.34 14.52 15.55
C PRO A 109 10.43 15.91 14.91
N ASP A 110 9.28 16.49 14.52
CA ASP A 110 8.94 17.84 14.99
C ASP A 110 7.54 18.37 14.62
N GLU A 111 7.04 19.19 15.57
CA GLU A 111 6.08 20.31 15.48
C GLU A 111 4.55 20.13 15.52
N GLN A 112 3.97 20.25 16.72
CA GLN A 112 2.87 21.17 17.17
C GLN A 112 2.12 20.66 18.42
N ILE A 113 2.56 21.09 19.60
CA ILE A 113 2.49 20.36 20.88
C ILE A 113 1.10 20.25 21.58
N ILE A 114 0.04 20.96 21.18
CA ILE A 114 -1.23 20.92 21.98
C ILE A 114 -2.40 20.22 21.24
N GLN A 115 -2.46 20.27 19.91
CA GLN A 115 -3.37 19.40 19.13
C GLN A 115 -2.75 18.02 18.84
N GLN A 116 -1.42 17.90 18.93
CA GLN A 116 -0.71 16.64 18.78
C GLN A 116 -1.00 15.65 19.89
N GLU A 117 -1.22 16.05 21.13
CA GLU A 117 -1.47 15.07 22.21
C GLU A 117 -2.76 14.28 21.98
N GLN A 118 -3.86 14.94 21.64
CA GLN A 118 -5.12 14.24 21.35
C GLN A 118 -5.01 13.40 20.07
N LYS A 119 -4.34 13.91 19.03
CA LYS A 119 -4.09 13.17 17.79
C LYS A 119 -3.15 11.99 18.00
N ALA A 120 -2.12 12.12 18.83
CA ALA A 120 -1.14 11.08 19.15
C ALA A 120 -1.75 10.00 20.04
N VAL A 121 -2.57 10.39 21.02
CA VAL A 121 -3.33 9.44 21.83
C VAL A 121 -4.33 8.66 20.97
N LEU A 122 -5.02 9.35 20.05
CA LEU A 122 -5.94 8.72 19.10
C LEU A 122 -5.19 7.82 18.10
N ALA A 123 -4.05 8.27 17.58
CA ALA A 123 -3.16 7.52 16.69
C ALA A 123 -2.64 6.24 17.35
N GLU A 124 -2.14 6.33 18.58
CA GLU A 124 -1.68 5.19 19.36
C GLU A 124 -2.82 4.20 19.66
N ARG A 125 -4.02 4.69 19.95
CA ARG A 125 -5.21 3.83 20.11
C ARG A 125 -5.57 3.13 18.80
N ILE A 126 -5.61 3.87 17.69
CA ILE A 126 -5.90 3.31 16.37
C ILE A 126 -4.84 2.27 15.99
N LYS A 127 -3.55 2.56 16.23
CA LYS A 127 -2.43 1.64 16.02
C LYS A 127 -2.62 0.35 16.82
N LYS A 128 -2.96 0.44 18.11
CA LYS A 128 -3.27 -0.73 18.95
C LYS A 128 -4.47 -1.53 18.40
N CYS A 129 -5.50 -0.87 17.87
CA CYS A 129 -6.64 -1.55 17.24
C CYS A 129 -6.24 -2.25 15.94
N ILE A 130 -5.41 -1.63 15.09
CA ILE A 130 -4.90 -2.27 13.86
C ILE A 130 -4.07 -3.50 14.20
N LEU A 131 -3.27 -3.44 15.27
CA LEU A 131 -2.45 -4.58 15.71
C LEU A 131 -3.29 -5.79 16.15
N GLN A 132 -4.56 -5.59 16.51
CA GLN A 132 -5.50 -6.68 16.82
C GLN A 132 -6.17 -7.28 15.57
N LEU A 133 -6.04 -6.62 14.40
CA LEU A 133 -6.50 -7.17 13.14
C LEU A 133 -5.57 -8.28 12.67
N SER A 134 -6.13 -9.28 11.97
CA SER A 134 -5.30 -10.28 11.30
C SER A 134 -4.46 -9.62 10.20
N ARG A 135 -3.35 -10.23 9.78
CA ARG A 135 -2.48 -9.66 8.74
C ARG A 135 -3.21 -9.32 7.44
N ARG A 136 -4.17 -10.17 7.05
CA ARG A 136 -5.01 -9.93 5.88
C ARG A 136 -5.97 -8.76 6.08
N GLN A 137 -6.48 -8.57 7.31
CA GLN A 137 -7.31 -7.42 7.66
C GLN A 137 -6.49 -6.12 7.70
N GLN A 138 -5.24 -6.16 8.17
CA GLN A 138 -4.33 -4.99 8.11
C GLN A 138 -4.05 -4.60 6.65
N GLU A 139 -3.75 -5.58 5.80
CA GLU A 139 -3.49 -5.34 4.38
C GLU A 139 -4.71 -4.75 3.65
N ILE A 140 -5.92 -5.29 3.84
CA ILE A 140 -7.10 -4.78 3.14
C ILE A 140 -7.43 -3.34 3.56
N ILE A 141 -7.23 -2.99 4.84
CA ILE A 141 -7.40 -1.64 5.35
C ILE A 141 -6.36 -0.71 4.73
N TYR A 142 -5.10 -1.13 4.64
CA TYR A 142 -4.03 -0.38 3.97
C TYR A 142 -4.36 -0.13 2.49
N LEU A 143 -4.69 -1.17 1.73
CA LEU A 143 -5.03 -1.01 0.31
C LEU A 143 -6.24 -0.09 0.12
N ARG A 144 -7.29 -0.22 0.96
CA ARG A 144 -8.51 0.57 0.82
C ARG A 144 -8.33 2.03 1.19
N PHE A 145 -7.69 2.30 2.33
CA PHE A 145 -7.71 3.63 2.94
C PHE A 145 -6.42 4.41 2.76
N TYR A 146 -5.28 3.71 2.58
CA TYR A 146 -4.00 4.37 2.30
C TYR A 146 -3.75 4.49 0.79
N LEU A 147 -4.00 3.40 0.03
CA LEU A 147 -3.80 3.40 -1.43
C LEU A 147 -5.07 3.74 -2.23
N ASN A 148 -6.19 4.04 -1.56
CA ASN A 148 -7.49 4.32 -2.20
C ASN A 148 -7.95 3.25 -3.23
N ALA A 149 -7.49 2.00 -3.10
CA ALA A 149 -7.78 0.95 -4.06
C ALA A 149 -9.28 0.61 -4.07
N SER A 150 -9.82 0.34 -5.27
CA SER A 150 -11.20 -0.12 -5.40
C SER A 150 -11.36 -1.55 -4.88
N ALA A 151 -12.59 -1.96 -4.55
CA ALA A 151 -12.84 -3.34 -4.14
C ALA A 151 -12.44 -4.37 -5.22
N ALA A 152 -12.53 -3.99 -6.50
CA ALA A 152 -12.07 -4.82 -7.61
C ALA A 152 -10.54 -4.91 -7.64
N ASP A 153 -9.84 -3.80 -7.45
CA ASP A 153 -8.37 -3.76 -7.39
C ASP A 153 -7.83 -4.59 -6.23
N ILE A 154 -8.47 -4.48 -5.06
CA ILE A 154 -8.11 -5.24 -3.86
C ILE A 154 -8.29 -6.74 -4.11
N ALA A 155 -9.40 -7.15 -4.72
CA ALA A 155 -9.65 -8.55 -5.07
C ALA A 155 -8.51 -9.11 -5.93
N ASP A 156 -8.08 -8.33 -6.93
CA ASP A 156 -7.02 -8.69 -7.86
C ASP A 156 -5.63 -8.71 -7.23
N ILE A 157 -5.31 -7.74 -6.36
CA ILE A 157 -4.04 -7.66 -5.64
C ILE A 157 -3.93 -8.82 -4.65
N MET A 158 -4.95 -9.00 -3.81
CA MET A 158 -4.94 -9.99 -2.73
C MET A 158 -5.28 -11.41 -3.20
N GLN A 159 -5.65 -11.60 -4.47
CA GLN A 159 -6.15 -12.85 -5.04
C GLN A 159 -7.35 -13.40 -4.26
N LEU A 160 -8.36 -12.56 -4.10
CA LEU A 160 -9.62 -12.83 -3.42
C LEU A 160 -10.79 -12.63 -4.39
N ASN A 161 -11.94 -13.25 -4.11
CA ASN A 161 -13.18 -12.87 -4.79
C ASN A 161 -13.79 -11.61 -4.15
N ARG A 162 -14.68 -10.92 -4.89
CA ARG A 162 -15.31 -9.68 -4.40
C ARG A 162 -16.06 -9.86 -3.08
N GLN A 163 -16.74 -10.99 -2.89
CA GLN A 163 -17.46 -11.26 -1.64
C GLN A 163 -16.49 -11.38 -0.45
N SER A 164 -15.36 -12.05 -0.63
CA SER A 164 -14.30 -12.17 0.38
C SER A 164 -13.68 -10.82 0.71
N VAL A 165 -13.52 -9.93 -0.28
CA VAL A 165 -13.08 -8.54 -0.05
C VAL A 165 -14.09 -7.80 0.83
N TYR A 166 -15.38 -7.83 0.50
CA TYR A 166 -16.41 -7.18 1.31
C TYR A 166 -16.48 -7.74 2.73
N ASN A 167 -16.46 -9.07 2.89
CA ASN A 167 -16.50 -9.72 4.19
C ASN A 167 -15.27 -9.34 5.02
N LEU A 168 -14.06 -9.44 4.44
CA LEU A 168 -12.81 -9.13 5.14
C LEU A 168 -12.73 -7.66 5.56
N LEU A 169 -13.22 -6.75 4.70
CA LEU A 169 -13.28 -5.32 4.99
C LEU A 169 -14.32 -5.01 6.07
N ASN A 170 -15.52 -5.60 5.99
CA ASN A 170 -16.55 -5.46 7.01
C ASN A 170 -16.09 -5.99 8.36
N ASP A 171 -15.45 -7.17 8.39
CA ASP A 171 -14.91 -7.75 9.62
C ASP A 171 -13.80 -6.88 10.22
N ALA A 172 -12.91 -6.33 9.38
CA ALA A 172 -11.87 -5.41 9.83
C ALA A 172 -12.47 -4.13 10.41
N LEU A 173 -13.46 -3.53 9.74
CA LEU A 173 -14.15 -2.33 10.23
C LEU A 173 -14.93 -2.59 11.51
N ASN A 174 -15.59 -3.73 11.63
CA ASN A 174 -16.33 -4.09 12.84
C ASN A 174 -15.40 -4.26 14.04
N LYS A 175 -14.24 -4.91 13.86
CA LYS A 175 -13.21 -5.00 14.90
C LYS A 175 -12.68 -3.62 15.29
N LEU A 176 -12.38 -2.77 14.31
CA LEU A 176 -11.94 -1.40 14.60
C LEU A 176 -13.01 -0.63 15.40
N ARG A 177 -14.28 -0.72 14.99
CA ARG A 177 -15.41 -0.07 15.69
C ARG A 177 -15.58 -0.55 17.14
N GLN A 178 -15.46 -1.84 17.38
CA GLN A 178 -15.59 -2.42 18.74
C GLN A 178 -14.50 -1.92 19.69
N HIS A 179 -13.27 -1.72 19.18
CA HIS A 179 -12.14 -1.30 20.01
C HIS A 179 -12.01 0.23 20.15
N THR A 180 -12.63 1.03 19.28
CA THR A 180 -12.58 2.50 19.32
C THR A 180 -13.80 3.16 19.97
N GLY A 181 -14.54 2.44 20.82
CA GLY A 181 -15.86 2.82 21.36
C GLY A 181 -16.10 4.32 21.61
N ILE A 182 -17.31 4.78 21.24
CA ILE A 182 -17.92 6.11 21.45
C ILE A 182 -17.45 7.25 20.50
N TYR A 183 -16.31 7.15 19.82
CA TYR A 183 -15.86 8.20 18.87
C TYR A 183 -16.27 7.97 17.40
N PHE A 184 -17.04 6.92 17.13
CA PHE A 184 -17.45 6.57 15.77
C PHE A 184 -18.79 7.22 15.39
N ASN A 185 -18.86 8.56 15.46
CA ASN A 185 -19.89 9.27 14.71
C ASN A 185 -19.58 9.17 13.21
N PRO A 186 -20.59 9.06 12.32
CA PRO A 186 -20.36 8.92 10.87
C PRO A 186 -19.51 10.05 10.27
N THR A 187 -19.51 11.23 10.89
CA THR A 187 -18.65 12.38 10.55
C THR A 187 -17.18 12.24 10.97
N GLN A 188 -16.86 11.42 11.98
CA GLN A 188 -15.50 11.19 12.50
C GLN A 188 -14.82 9.93 11.93
N ALA A 189 -15.57 9.01 11.31
CA ALA A 189 -15.00 7.88 10.57
C ALA A 189 -14.05 8.37 9.45
N ILE A 190 -14.39 9.48 8.80
CA ILE A 190 -13.54 10.16 7.81
C ILE A 190 -12.27 10.71 8.47
N SER A 191 -12.35 11.21 9.70
CA SER A 191 -11.20 11.72 10.47
C SER A 191 -10.25 10.60 10.89
N ILE A 192 -10.74 9.39 11.18
CA ILE A 192 -9.92 8.21 11.48
C ILE A 192 -9.21 7.71 10.22
N ILE A 193 -9.89 7.71 9.07
CA ILE A 193 -9.28 7.41 7.76
C ILE A 193 -8.19 8.44 7.44
N LEU A 194 -8.46 9.74 7.66
CA LEU A 194 -7.45 10.79 7.52
C LEU A 194 -6.28 10.61 8.50
N LEU A 195 -6.53 10.23 9.75
CA LEU A 195 -5.47 10.00 10.75
C LEU A 195 -4.67 8.73 10.49
N LEU A 196 -5.27 7.69 9.92
CA LEU A 196 -4.57 6.50 9.42
C LEU A 196 -3.61 6.83 8.28
N VAL A 197 -3.99 7.80 7.43
CA VAL A 197 -3.14 8.32 6.35
C VAL A 197 -2.05 9.25 6.90
N ILE A 198 -2.37 10.12 7.86
CA ILE A 198 -1.43 11.08 8.46
C ILE A 198 -0.41 10.42 9.40
N CYS A 199 -0.78 9.39 10.17
CA CYS A 199 0.15 8.73 11.12
C CYS A 199 1.14 7.79 10.44
N HIS A 200 1.03 7.60 9.12
CA HIS A 200 1.93 6.74 8.36
C HIS A 200 2.80 7.51 7.34
N LEU A 201 2.73 8.84 7.37
CA LEU A 201 3.62 9.77 6.67
C LEU A 201 4.71 10.30 7.62
#